data_AF-A0A7T8KEW0-F1
#
_entry.id   AF-A0A7T8KEW0-F1
#
_cell.length_a   1.000
_cell.length_b   1.000
_cell.length_c   1.000
_cell.angle_alpha   90.00
_cell.angle_beta   90.00
_cell.angle_gamma   90.00
#
_symmetry.space_group_name_H-M   'P 1'
#
loop_
_entity.id
_entity.type
_entity.pdbx_description
1 polymer ?
#
loop_
_entity_poly.entity_id
_entity_poly.type
_entity_poly.pdbx_seq_one_letter_code
_entity_poly.pdbx_strand_id
1 'polypeptide(L)' 'MLVNPVLRKHVFSLKDLSRSVITDHSTYSSIGSLPLPKSLKRYLREYHYNHKVAKRYLH' A
#
# COMPACT_ATOMS: atom_id res chain seq x y z
N MET A 1 -20.95 10.56 -10.22
CA MET A 1 -19.96 11.08 -11.19
C MET A 1 -19.01 12.02 -10.45
N LEU A 2 -17.70 11.81 -10.52
CA LEU A 2 -16.70 12.67 -9.88
C LEU A 2 -16.28 13.75 -10.90
N VAL A 3 -16.97 14.90 -10.89
CA VAL A 3 -16.83 15.93 -11.94
C VAL A 3 -15.86 17.05 -11.54
N ASN A 4 -15.79 17.37 -10.25
CA ASN A 4 -14.91 18.42 -9.73
C ASN A 4 -13.95 17.85 -8.68
N PRO A 5 -12.62 17.93 -8.90
CA PRO A 5 -11.64 17.53 -7.89
C PRO A 5 -11.59 18.57 -6.77
N VAL A 6 -11.57 18.10 -5.53
CA VAL A 6 -11.38 18.96 -4.36
C VAL A 6 -9.88 19.09 -4.09
N LEU A 7 -9.38 20.33 -4.08
CA LEU A 7 -7.96 20.60 -3.80
C LEU A 7 -7.60 20.24 -2.37
N ARG A 8 -6.52 19.48 -2.19
CA ARG A 8 -6.00 19.14 -0.86
C ARG A 8 -5.28 20.34 -0.27
N LYS A 9 -5.63 20.72 0.97
CA LYS A 9 -5.08 21.90 1.68
C LYS A 9 -3.75 21.65 2.40
N HIS A 10 -3.28 20.39 2.44
CA HIS A 10 -2.11 19.99 3.20
C HIS A 10 -1.18 19.11 2.37
N VAL A 11 0.11 19.26 2.61
CA VAL A 11 1.15 18.41 2.02
C VAL A 11 1.26 17.09 2.79
N PHE A 12 1.67 16.03 2.09
CA PHE A 12 1.97 14.76 2.74
C PHE A 12 3.24 14.85 3.59
N SER A 13 3.27 14.07 4.65
CA SER A 13 4.51 13.90 5.41
C SER A 13 5.55 13.17 4.56
N LEU A 14 6.84 13.38 4.84
CA LEU A 14 7.92 12.61 4.21
C LEU A 14 7.70 11.10 4.39
N LYS A 15 7.16 10.69 5.55
CA LYS A 15 6.86 9.29 5.86
C LYS A 15 5.84 8.69 4.90
N ASP A 16 4.78 9.44 4.55
CA ASP A 16 3.74 8.99 3.61
C ASP A 16 4.25 8.97 2.16
N LEU A 17 5.06 9.97 1.78
CA LEU A 17 5.69 10.01 0.45
C LEU A 17 6.65 8.83 0.26
N SER A 18 7.53 8.58 1.24
CA SER A 18 8.44 7.43 1.22
C SER A 18 7.68 6.12 1.17
N ARG A 19 6.57 5.99 1.93
CA ARG A 19 5.70 4.82 1.83
C ARG A 19 5.20 4.62 0.42
N SER A 20 4.69 5.66 -0.25
CA SER A 20 4.18 5.55 -1.62
C SER A 20 5.23 4.96 -2.58
N VAL A 21 6.46 5.47 -2.53
CA VAL A 21 7.55 4.98 -3.40
C VAL A 21 7.94 3.54 -3.09
N ILE A 22 8.04 3.19 -1.79
CA ILE A 22 8.37 1.82 -1.38
C ILE A 22 7.29 0.85 -1.84
N THR A 23 6.01 1.22 -1.68
CA THR A 23 4.87 0.38 -2.05
C THR A 23 4.69 0.25 -3.56
N ASP A 24 5.16 1.20 -4.35
CA ASP A 24 5.13 1.13 -5.82
C ASP A 24 6.09 0.05 -6.36
N HIS A 25 7.21 -0.17 -5.65
CA HIS A 25 8.22 -1.17 -6.01
C HIS A 25 8.15 -2.46 -5.18
N SER A 26 7.16 -2.59 -4.28
CA SER A 26 7.05 -3.73 -3.36
C SER A 26 5.68 -4.40 -3.48
N THR A 27 5.63 -5.71 -3.20
CA THR A 27 4.38 -6.44 -3.01
C THR A 27 4.11 -6.65 -1.52
N TYR A 28 2.87 -7.00 -1.17
CA TYR A 28 2.49 -7.29 0.22
C TYR A 28 3.41 -8.33 0.89
N SER A 29 3.81 -9.35 0.13
CA SER A 29 4.70 -10.42 0.56
C SER A 29 6.15 -9.94 0.74
N SER A 30 6.67 -9.12 -0.19
CA SER A 30 8.05 -8.61 -0.10
C SER A 30 8.25 -7.64 1.07
N ILE A 31 7.21 -6.93 1.51
CA ILE A 31 7.28 -6.11 2.73
C ILE A 31 7.56 -6.96 3.98
N GLY A 32 7.17 -8.25 3.98
CA GLY A 32 7.48 -9.18 5.07
C GLY A 32 8.96 -9.49 5.24
N SER A 33 9.71 -9.60 4.14
CA SER A 33 11.13 -9.95 4.15
C SER A 33 12.06 -8.77 4.44
N LEU A 34 11.57 -7.52 4.39
CA LEU A 34 12.39 -6.34 4.68
C LEU A 34 12.96 -6.38 6.12
N PRO A 35 14.20 -5.94 6.36
CA PRO A 35 14.79 -5.85 7.69
C PRO A 35 14.30 -4.62 8.46
N LEU A 36 12.97 -4.50 8.61
CA LEU A 36 12.31 -3.37 9.27
C LEU A 36 11.57 -3.80 10.56
N PRO A 37 11.42 -2.90 11.55
CA PRO A 37 10.55 -3.11 12.71
C PRO A 37 9.11 -3.46 12.31
N LYS A 38 8.43 -4.28 13.13
CA LYS A 38 7.05 -4.72 12.88
C LYS A 38 6.07 -3.55 12.70
N SER A 39 6.27 -2.46 13.44
CA SER A 39 5.46 -1.24 13.35
C SER A 39 5.54 -0.58 11.95
N LEU A 40 6.74 -0.48 11.38
CA LEU A 40 6.95 0.06 10.04
C LEU A 40 6.43 -0.89 8.95
N LYS A 41 6.62 -2.20 9.11
CA LYS A 41 6.02 -3.19 8.20
C LYS A 41 4.49 -3.08 8.16
N ARG A 42 3.85 -2.89 9.32
CA ARG A 42 2.40 -2.68 9.42
C ARG A 42 1.99 -1.40 8.72
N TYR A 43 2.73 -0.32 8.92
CA TYR A 43 2.48 0.94 8.23
C TYR A 43 2.58 0.78 6.71
N LEU A 44 3.62 0.16 6.15
CA LEU A 44 3.73 -0.04 4.69
C LEU A 44 2.56 -0.87 4.09
N ARG A 45 1.97 -1.77 4.86
CA ARG A 45 0.90 -2.67 4.42
C ARG A 45 -0.52 -2.11 4.53
N GLU A 46 -0.72 -0.99 5.19
CA GLU A 46 -2.08 -0.53 5.53
C GLU A 46 -2.96 -0.19 4.30
N TYR A 47 -2.36 0.04 3.13
CA TYR A 47 -3.09 0.26 1.86
C TYR A 47 -2.99 -0.93 0.90
N HIS A 48 -2.32 -2.01 1.31
CA HIS A 48 -2.27 -3.24 0.53
C HIS A 48 -3.46 -4.12 0.90
N TYR A 49 -4.44 -4.19 0.00
CA TYR A 49 -5.57 -5.09 0.19
C TYR A 49 -5.15 -6.54 -0.15
N ASN A 50 -5.32 -7.46 0.79
CA ASN A 50 -5.15 -8.89 0.51
C ASN A 50 -6.43 -9.45 -0.09
N HIS A 51 -6.51 -9.46 -1.42
CA HIS A 51 -7.59 -10.19 -2.09
C HIS A 51 -7.17 -11.65 -2.25
N LYS A 52 -7.74 -12.55 -1.44
CA LYS A 52 -7.61 -13.99 -1.66
C LYS A 52 -8.54 -14.41 -2.79
N VAL A 53 -8.05 -14.43 -4.02
CA VAL A 53 -8.82 -14.96 -5.15
C VAL A 53 -8.74 -16.49 -5.07
N ALA A 54 -9.83 -17.14 -4.68
CA ALA A 54 -9.95 -18.59 -4.78
C ALA A 54 -9.98 -18.96 -6.28
N LYS A 55 -8.90 -19.59 -6.77
CA LYS A 55 -8.87 -20.12 -8.13
C LYS A 55 -9.80 -21.32 -8.20
N ARG A 56 -11.04 -21.13 -8.69
CA ARG A 56 -11.90 -22.23 -9.11
C ARG A 56 -11.39 -22.69 -10.48
N TYR A 57 -10.78 -23.87 -10.53
CA TYR A 57 -10.50 -24.53 -11.79
C TYR A 57 -11.85 -24.96 -12.39
N LEU A 58 -12.26 -24.31 -13.48
CA LEU A 58 -13.33 -24.81 -14.33
C LEU A 58 -12.69 -25.87 -15.22
N HIS A 59 -13.13 -27.11 -15.05
CA HIS A 59 -12.60 -28.29 -15.74
C HIS A 59 -13.59 -28.77 -16.79
#